data_AF-A0A941WCY4-F1
#
_entry.id   AF-A0A941WCY4-F1
#
_cell.length_a   1.000
_cell.length_b   1.000
_cell.length_c   1.000
_cell.angle_alpha   90.00
_cell.angle_beta   90.00
_cell.angle_gamma   90.00
#
_symmetry.space_group_name_H-M   'P 1'
#
loop_
_entity.id
_entity.type
_entity.pdbx_description
1 polymer ?
#
loop_
_entity_poly.entity_id
_entity_poly.type
_entity_poly.pdbx_seq_one_letter_code
_entity_poly.pdbx_strand_id
1 'polypeptide(L)'
;GITAGPSFVTGFKEVGVSLFIIGALATTIPLIAGVLMGRYLFKFHPAITLGCTSGARTTTAALGAIEDAVESQTPALGYTVTYAVGNTLLIIWGVVIVLLM
;
A
#
# COMPACT_ATOMS: atom_id res chain seq x y z
N GLY A 1 6.20 22.81 2.76
CA GLY A 1 7.39 21.95 2.63
C GLY A 1 8.49 22.34 3.61
N ILE A 2 9.05 23.55 3.46
CA ILE A 2 10.22 24.02 4.25
C ILE A 2 9.90 24.22 5.74
N THR A 3 8.64 24.56 6.07
CA THR A 3 8.13 24.69 7.45
C THR A 3 7.80 23.37 8.16
N ALA A 4 7.75 22.24 7.45
CA ALA A 4 7.44 20.93 8.06
C ALA A 4 8.68 20.27 8.69
N GLY A 5 9.88 20.65 8.25
CA GLY A 5 11.15 20.05 8.71
C GLY A 5 11.41 20.20 10.21
N PRO A 6 11.29 21.41 10.79
CA PRO A 6 11.49 21.59 12.24
C PRO A 6 10.44 20.85 13.07
N SER A 7 9.16 20.92 12.70
CA SER A 7 8.08 20.21 13.41
C SER A 7 8.19 18.68 13.33
N PHE A 8 8.72 18.14 12.23
CA PHE A 8 8.98 16.72 12.08
C PHE A 8 10.06 16.23 13.06
N VAL A 9 11.17 16.97 13.20
CA VAL A 9 12.27 16.60 14.12
C VAL A 9 11.82 16.71 15.58
N THR A 10 11.03 17.73 15.93
CA THR A 10 10.47 17.87 17.29
C THR A 10 9.46 16.77 17.60
N GLY A 11 8.53 16.47 16.68
CA GLY A 11 7.58 15.37 16.84
C GLY A 11 8.25 13.99 16.87
N PHE A 12 9.35 13.78 16.12
CA PHE A 12 10.11 12.53 16.19
C PHE A 12 10.79 12.36 17.55
N LYS A 13 11.27 13.44 18.19
CA LYS A 13 11.85 13.36 19.54
C LYS A 13 10.81 13.11 20.63
N GLU A 14 9.62 13.68 20.53
CA GLU A 14 8.56 13.52 21.54
C GLU A 14 7.76 12.22 21.37
N VAL A 15 7.46 11.82 20.13
CA VAL A 15 6.56 10.69 19.84
C VAL A 15 7.16 9.64 18.92
N GLY A 16 8.44 9.72 18.55
CA GLY A 16 9.06 8.87 17.52
C GLY A 16 8.84 7.36 17.68
N VAL A 17 8.93 6.83 18.90
CA VAL A 17 8.66 5.40 19.16
C VAL A 17 7.19 5.07 18.95
N SER A 18 6.28 5.92 19.44
CA SER A 18 4.84 5.76 19.22
C SER A 18 4.48 5.89 17.74
N LEU A 19 5.10 6.82 17.03
CA LEU A 19 4.90 7.08 15.61
C LEU A 19 5.42 5.92 14.76
N PHE A 20 6.54 5.31 15.17
CA PHE A 20 7.07 4.09 14.56
C PHE A 20 6.13 2.90 14.75
N ILE A 21 5.64 2.66 15.97
CA ILE A 21 4.72 1.56 16.24
C ILE A 21 3.39 1.76 15.50
N ILE A 22 2.80 2.95 15.57
CA ILE A 22 1.55 3.27 14.88
C ILE A 22 1.74 3.17 13.37
N GLY A 23 2.84 3.68 12.81
CA GLY A 23 3.14 3.58 11.39
C GLY A 23 3.36 2.14 10.92
N ALA A 24 4.07 1.34 11.70
CA ALA A 24 4.25 -0.09 11.44
C ALA A 24 2.89 -0.81 11.45
N LEU A 25 2.07 -0.61 12.48
CA LEU A 25 0.74 -1.20 12.56
C LEU A 25 -0.17 -0.73 11.41
N ALA A 26 -0.21 0.57 11.13
CA ALA A 26 -1.02 1.16 10.07
C ALA A 26 -0.63 0.67 8.67
N THR A 27 0.61 0.20 8.47
CA THR A 27 1.05 -0.35 7.17
C THR A 27 0.96 -1.87 7.12
N THR A 28 1.26 -2.57 8.21
CA THR A 28 1.23 -4.03 8.28
C THR A 28 -0.19 -4.58 8.37
N ILE A 29 -1.09 -3.95 9.13
CA ILE A 29 -2.46 -4.43 9.31
C ILE A 29 -3.22 -4.48 7.97
N PRO A 30 -3.27 -3.40 7.16
CA PRO A 30 -3.98 -3.45 5.88
C PRO A 30 -3.34 -4.42 4.89
N LEU A 31 -2.01 -4.57 4.93
CA LEU A 31 -1.29 -5.50 4.07
C LEU A 31 -1.66 -6.95 4.37
N ILE A 32 -1.60 -7.36 5.64
CA ILE A 32 -1.99 -8.70 6.08
C ILE A 32 -3.48 -8.92 5.80
N ALA A 33 -4.33 -7.96 6.14
CA ALA A 33 -5.77 -8.05 5.87
C ALA A 33 -6.06 -8.23 4.37
N GLY A 34 -5.37 -7.49 3.49
CA GLY A 34 -5.49 -7.61 2.03
C GLY A 34 -5.10 -8.98 1.50
N VAL A 35 -3.98 -9.53 1.97
CA VAL A 35 -3.54 -10.89 1.61
C VAL A 35 -4.55 -11.94 2.09
N LEU A 36 -5.01 -11.82 3.35
CA LEU A 36 -5.97 -12.75 3.94
C LEU A 36 -7.32 -12.69 3.22
N MET A 37 -7.84 -11.50 2.92
CA MET A 37 -9.08 -11.35 2.16
C MET A 37 -8.95 -11.93 0.75
N GLY A 38 -7.85 -11.66 0.05
CA GLY A 38 -7.60 -12.23 -1.28
C GLY A 38 -7.59 -13.76 -1.28
N ARG A 39 -7.00 -14.37 -0.24
CA ARG A 39 -6.93 -15.83 -0.09
C ARG A 39 -8.23 -16.48 0.38
N TYR A 40 -8.87 -15.92 1.41
CA TYR A 40 -9.98 -16.57 2.11
C TYR A 40 -11.37 -16.13 1.63
N LEU A 41 -11.53 -14.84 1.30
CA LEU A 41 -12.82 -14.31 0.84
C LEU A 41 -12.98 -14.48 -0.67
N PHE A 42 -11.98 -14.01 -1.43
CA PHE A 42 -12.03 -14.01 -2.90
C PHE A 42 -11.47 -15.29 -3.53
N LYS A 43 -10.73 -16.10 -2.75
CA LYS A 43 -10.10 -17.37 -3.20
C LYS A 43 -9.27 -17.21 -4.47
N PHE A 44 -8.61 -16.07 -4.63
CA PHE A 44 -7.77 -15.82 -5.79
C PHE A 44 -6.51 -16.69 -5.76
N HIS A 45 -5.98 -16.97 -6.97
CA HIS A 45 -4.70 -17.64 -7.09
C HIS A 45 -3.63 -16.85 -6.30
N PRO A 46 -2.74 -17.52 -5.53
CA PRO A 46 -1.74 -16.84 -4.71
C PRO A 46 -0.92 -15.80 -5.50
N ALA A 47 -0.56 -16.13 -6.75
CA ALA A 47 0.13 -15.24 -7.67
C ALA A 47 -0.62 -13.91 -7.93
N ILE A 48 -1.95 -13.97 -8.13
CA ILE A 48 -2.79 -12.78 -8.33
C ILE A 48 -2.95 -12.02 -7.02
N THR A 49 -3.12 -12.71 -5.90
CA THR A 49 -3.24 -12.06 -4.58
C THR A 49 -1.97 -11.27 -4.24
N LEU A 50 -0.80 -11.88 -4.47
CA LEU A 50 0.49 -11.22 -4.27
C LEU A 50 0.65 -10.03 -5.24
N GLY A 51 0.29 -10.21 -6.52
CA GLY A 51 0.23 -9.13 -7.51
C GLY A 51 -0.64 -7.95 -7.05
N CYS A 52 -1.87 -8.21 -6.61
CA CYS A 52 -2.78 -7.22 -6.05
C CYS A 52 -2.18 -6.47 -4.85
N THR A 53 -1.49 -7.18 -3.94
CA THR A 53 -0.88 -6.53 -2.77
C THR A 53 0.33 -5.67 -3.14
N SER A 54 1.11 -6.08 -4.15
CA SER A 54 2.21 -5.27 -4.68
C SER A 54 1.71 -4.01 -5.40
N GLY A 55 0.58 -4.09 -6.12
CA GLY A 55 -0.05 -2.95 -6.80
C GLY A 55 -0.69 -1.97 -5.82
N ALA A 56 -1.36 -2.48 -4.77
CA ALA A 56 -1.88 -1.64 -3.69
C ALA A 56 -0.78 -0.87 -2.93
N ARG A 57 0.46 -1.39 -2.92
CA ARG A 57 1.64 -0.74 -2.35
C ARG A 57 2.51 -0.03 -3.40
N THR A 58 2.03 0.08 -4.64
CA THR A 58 2.72 0.71 -5.77
C THR A 58 4.19 0.27 -5.92
N THR A 59 4.50 -0.98 -5.56
CA THR A 59 5.88 -1.50 -5.48
C THR A 59 6.17 -2.42 -6.67
N THR A 60 6.74 -1.86 -7.74
CA THR A 60 7.11 -2.60 -8.96
C THR A 60 8.18 -3.66 -8.73
N ALA A 61 9.12 -3.43 -7.81
CA ALA A 61 10.16 -4.42 -7.47
C ALA A 61 9.57 -5.72 -6.88
N ALA A 62 8.49 -5.60 -6.09
CA ALA A 62 7.80 -6.75 -5.52
C ALA A 62 7.07 -7.54 -6.61
N LEU A 63 6.45 -6.86 -7.59
CA LEU A 63 5.84 -7.52 -8.74
C LEU A 63 6.85 -8.35 -9.52
N GLY A 64 8.01 -7.76 -9.88
CA GLY A 64 9.05 -8.47 -10.61
C GLY A 64 9.52 -9.74 -9.89
N ALA A 65 9.74 -9.66 -8.57
CA ALA A 65 10.13 -10.82 -7.78
C ALA A 65 9.05 -11.93 -7.74
N ILE A 66 7.75 -11.56 -7.77
CA ILE A 66 6.65 -12.53 -7.82
C ILE A 66 6.55 -13.15 -9.22
N GLU A 67 6.71 -12.36 -10.28
CA GLU A 67 6.68 -12.85 -11.67
C GLU A 67 7.84 -13.81 -11.95
N ASP A 68 9.04 -13.49 -11.46
CA ASP A 68 10.21 -14.37 -11.53
C ASP A 68 9.98 -15.68 -10.76
N ALA A 69 9.38 -15.61 -9.57
CA ALA A 69 9.11 -16.79 -8.74
C ALA A 69 8.02 -17.72 -9.30
N VAL A 70 7.06 -17.17 -10.06
CA VAL A 70 5.93 -17.91 -10.64
C VAL A 70 6.15 -18.20 -12.14
N GLU A 71 7.27 -17.71 -12.70
CA GLU A 71 7.62 -17.80 -14.13
C GLU A 71 6.45 -17.40 -15.06
N SER A 72 5.66 -16.40 -14.64
CA SER A 72 4.39 -16.06 -15.29
C SER A 72 4.02 -14.61 -15.04
N GLN A 73 3.41 -13.97 -16.05
CA GLN A 73 2.89 -12.60 -15.97
C GLN A 73 1.47 -12.52 -15.38
N THR A 74 0.94 -13.64 -14.86
CA THR A 74 -0.37 -13.66 -14.18
C THR A 74 -0.47 -12.66 -13.01
N PRO A 75 0.58 -12.41 -12.19
CA PRO A 75 0.59 -11.37 -11.16
C PRO A 75 0.36 -9.94 -11.66
N ALA A 76 0.84 -9.59 -12.87
CA ALA A 76 0.67 -8.24 -13.44
C ALA A 76 -0.80 -7.83 -13.58
N LEU A 77 -1.69 -8.80 -13.84
CA LEU A 77 -3.12 -8.55 -13.93
C LEU A 77 -3.69 -8.02 -12.62
N GLY A 78 -3.26 -8.58 -11.48
CA GLY A 78 -3.65 -8.10 -10.16
C GLY A 78 -3.01 -6.75 -9.81
N TYR A 79 -1.74 -6.58 -10.17
CA TYR A 79 -1.00 -5.34 -9.92
C TYR A 79 -1.62 -4.14 -10.63
N THR A 80 -1.90 -4.25 -11.93
CA THR A 80 -2.38 -3.14 -12.76
C THR A 80 -3.71 -2.58 -12.29
N VAL A 81 -4.66 -3.47 -11.96
CA VAL A 81 -5.99 -3.08 -11.47
C VAL A 81 -5.90 -2.38 -10.12
N THR A 82 -5.19 -2.99 -9.16
CA THR A 82 -5.06 -2.42 -7.81
C THR A 82 -4.26 -1.11 -7.80
N TYR A 83 -3.24 -0.99 -8.64
CA TYR A 83 -2.48 0.23 -8.84
C TYR A 83 -3.35 1.37 -9.39
N ALA A 84 -4.13 1.10 -10.45
CA ALA A 84 -5.00 2.10 -11.06
C ALA A 84 -6.06 2.59 -10.06
N VAL A 85 -6.73 1.66 -9.38
CA VAL A 85 -7.76 1.98 -8.37
C VAL A 85 -7.16 2.79 -7.22
N GLY A 86 -5.99 2.39 -6.70
CA GLY A 86 -5.32 3.09 -5.61
C GLY A 86 -4.97 4.53 -5.96
N ASN A 87 -4.40 4.76 -7.15
CA ASN A 87 -4.05 6.10 -7.61
C ASN A 87 -5.28 6.97 -7.88
N THR A 88 -6.33 6.43 -8.49
CA THR A 88 -7.58 7.16 -8.70
C THR A 88 -8.23 7.57 -7.37
N LEU A 89 -8.30 6.65 -6.41
CA LEU A 89 -8.86 6.94 -5.08
C LEU A 89 -8.04 8.01 -4.36
N LEU A 90 -6.70 7.97 -4.45
CA LEU A 90 -5.84 9.00 -3.88
C LEU A 90 -6.15 10.39 -4.43
N ILE A 91 -6.35 10.51 -5.74
CA ILE A 91 -6.70 11.79 -6.38
C ILE A 91 -8.08 12.26 -5.90
N ILE A 92 -9.09 11.39 -5.92
CA ILE A 92 -10.46 11.73 -5.51
C ILE A 92 -10.48 12.19 -4.05
N TRP A 93 -9.84 11.45 -3.14
CA TRP A 93 -9.76 11.83 -1.73
C TRP A 93 -9.00 13.12 -1.51
N GLY A 94 -7.93 13.36 -2.28
CA GLY A 94 -7.22 14.64 -2.27
C GLY A 94 -8.16 15.81 -2.57
N VAL A 95 -9.01 15.69 -3.59
CA VAL A 95 -10.02 16.72 -3.92
C VAL A 95 -11.07 16.86 -2.82
N VAL A 96 -11.59 15.75 -2.30
CA VAL A 96 -12.62 15.77 -1.23
C VAL A 96 -12.10 16.45 0.03
N ILE A 97 -10.88 16.14 0.47
CA ILE A 97 -10.28 16.77 1.66
C ILE A 97 -10.13 18.28 1.45
N VAL A 98 -9.69 18.72 0.27
CA VAL A 98 -9.56 20.15 -0.05
C VAL A 98 -10.92 20.85 -0.07
N LEU A 99 -11.99 20.20 -0.52
CA LEU A 99 -13.34 20.79 -0.52
C LEU A 99 -13.98 20.84 0.87
N LEU A 100 -13.53 19.99 1.80
CA LEU A 100 -14.04 19.94 3.18
C LEU A 100 -13.28 20.88 4.14
N MET A 101 -12.13 21.41 3.73
CA MET A 101 -11.34 22.41 4.47
C MET A 101 -11.74 23.82 4.08
#